data_AF-A0A2D4LRB1-F1
#
_entry.id   AF-A0A2D4LRB1-F1
#
_cell.length_a   1.000
_cell.length_b   1.000
_cell.length_c   1.000
_cell.angle_alpha   90.00
_cell.angle_beta   90.00
_cell.angle_gamma   90.00
#
_symmetry.space_group_name_H-M   'P 1'
#
loop_
_entity.id
_entity.type
_entity.pdbx_description
1 polymer ?
#
loop_
_entity_poly.entity_id
_entity_poly.type
_entity_poly.pdbx_seq_one_letter_code
_entity_poly.pdbx_strand_id
1 'polypeptide(L)'
;VWIPSEDGKTIFFPIMPKQIGEIPIRVTAISSFASDAILQRLLVKAEGLEQTYSETVLLDLSKRTNLMEILNFNFPSDIVPGSERVQVTVTGDKLSSSISGLESLVKMPYGCGEQNMINFAPNIYILDYLSKTGNLQTQFKSKVVSYM
;
A
#
# COMPACT_ATOMS: atom_id res chain seq x y z
N VAL A 1 36.15 -10.55 -24.52
CA VAL A 1 35.65 -9.53 -25.48
C VAL A 1 36.74 -8.49 -25.63
N TRP A 2 37.15 -8.15 -26.85
CA TRP A 2 38.11 -7.07 -27.07
C TRP A 2 37.37 -5.73 -27.12
N ILE A 3 37.88 -4.73 -26.41
CA ILE A 3 37.32 -3.38 -26.27
C ILE A 3 38.47 -2.40 -26.55
N PRO A 4 38.40 -1.57 -27.61
CA PRO A 4 39.39 -0.54 -27.88
C PRO A 4 39.45 0.53 -26.78
N SER A 5 40.51 1.35 -26.79
CA SER A 5 40.59 2.54 -25.93
C SER A 5 39.48 3.54 -26.27
N GLU A 6 38.90 4.16 -25.23
CA GLU A 6 37.80 5.13 -25.35
C GLU A 6 36.52 4.59 -26.01
N ASP A 7 36.36 3.27 -26.06
CA ASP A 7 35.19 2.60 -26.65
C ASP A 7 34.47 1.72 -25.60
N GLY A 8 33.22 1.35 -25.90
CA GLY A 8 32.38 0.54 -25.04
C GLY A 8 31.73 -0.60 -25.80
N LYS A 9 31.53 -1.74 -25.13
CA LYS A 9 30.83 -2.89 -25.73
C LYS A 9 29.77 -3.45 -24.79
N THR A 10 28.55 -3.53 -25.31
CA THR A 10 27.41 -4.12 -24.60
C THR A 10 27.35 -5.62 -24.87
N ILE A 11 27.18 -6.39 -23.80
CA ILE A 11 26.92 -7.83 -23.85
C ILE A 11 25.55 -8.11 -23.25
N PHE A 12 24.79 -8.98 -23.89
CA PHE A 12 23.44 -9.35 -23.46
C PHE A 12 23.45 -10.76 -22.88
N PHE A 13 22.83 -10.92 -21.72
CA PHE A 13 22.58 -12.21 -21.10
C PHE A 13 21.08 -12.41 -21.00
N PRO A 14 20.48 -13.37 -21.73
CA PRO A 14 19.09 -13.72 -21.50
C PRO A 14 18.98 -14.40 -20.12
N ILE A 15 18.19 -13.81 -19.24
CA ILE A 15 17.94 -14.34 -17.90
C ILE A 15 16.47 -14.73 -17.77
N MET A 16 16.22 -15.85 -17.08
CA MET A 16 14.88 -16.31 -16.74
C MET A 16 14.81 -16.49 -15.21
N PRO A 17 14.11 -15.60 -14.50
CA PRO A 17 13.90 -15.75 -13.06
C PRO A 17 13.16 -17.05 -12.74
N LYS A 18 13.58 -17.74 -11.68
CA LYS A 18 12.93 -18.98 -11.21
C LYS A 18 12.19 -18.82 -9.89
N GLN A 19 12.34 -17.68 -9.23
CA GLN A 19 11.79 -17.40 -7.92
C GLN A 19 11.28 -15.97 -7.88
N ILE A 20 10.21 -15.75 -7.11
CA ILE A 20 9.60 -14.45 -6.87
C ILE A 20 10.43 -13.71 -5.80
N GLY A 21 10.44 -12.38 -5.86
CA GLY A 21 11.10 -11.52 -4.86
C GLY A 21 12.31 -10.77 -5.40
N GLU A 22 13.13 -10.22 -4.50
CA GLU A 22 14.35 -9.49 -4.88
C GLU A 22 15.51 -10.44 -5.15
N ILE A 23 15.96 -10.51 -6.40
CA ILE A 23 17.12 -11.30 -6.81
C ILE A 23 18.31 -10.35 -7.05
N PRO A 24 19.42 -10.49 -6.31
CA PRO A 24 20.63 -9.73 -6.59
C PRO A 24 21.35 -10.29 -7.83
N ILE A 25 21.49 -9.47 -8.86
CA ILE A 25 22.28 -9.76 -10.06
C ILE A 25 23.64 -9.09 -9.91
N ARG A 26 24.70 -9.90 -9.84
CA ARG A 26 26.08 -9.42 -9.81
C ARG A 26 26.73 -9.63 -11.17
N VAL A 27 27.20 -8.55 -11.77
CA VAL A 27 28.01 -8.58 -13.00
C VAL A 27 29.43 -8.19 -12.63
N THR A 28 30.42 -8.90 -13.17
CA THR A 28 31.84 -8.63 -12.91
C THR A 28 32.58 -8.62 -14.24
N ALA A 29 33.32 -7.54 -14.48
CA ALA A 29 34.21 -7.37 -15.61
C ALA A 29 35.65 -7.49 -15.11
N ILE A 30 36.46 -8.33 -15.76
CA ILE A 30 37.84 -8.60 -15.36
C ILE A 30 38.74 -8.43 -16.59
N SER A 31 39.84 -7.70 -16.42
CA SER A 31 40.93 -7.55 -17.38
C SER A 31 42.25 -8.01 -16.74
N SER A 32 43.33 -8.02 -17.51
CA SER A 32 44.67 -8.36 -16.98
C SER A 32 45.19 -7.37 -15.93
N PHE A 33 44.65 -6.15 -15.88
CA PHE A 33 45.15 -5.08 -15.00
C PHE A 33 44.14 -4.66 -13.92
N ALA A 34 42.85 -4.83 -14.15
CA ALA A 34 41.79 -4.35 -13.25
C ALA A 34 40.53 -5.22 -13.33
N SER A 35 39.72 -5.16 -12.28
CA SER A 35 38.38 -5.75 -12.23
C SER A 35 37.39 -4.78 -11.61
N ASP A 36 36.16 -4.79 -12.11
CA ASP A 36 35.05 -4.04 -11.54
C ASP A 36 33.80 -4.92 -11.45
N ALA A 37 32.92 -4.63 -10.49
CA ALA A 37 31.69 -5.38 -10.27
C ALA A 37 30.52 -4.48 -9.87
N ILE A 38 29.37 -4.75 -10.47
CA ILE A 38 28.10 -4.08 -10.14
C ILE A 38 27.14 -5.11 -9.57
N LEU A 39 26.42 -4.74 -8.51
CA LEU A 39 25.32 -5.50 -7.95
C LEU A 39 24.02 -4.69 -8.11
N GLN A 40 23.06 -5.26 -8.82
CA GLN A 40 21.75 -4.66 -9.04
C GLN A 40 20.65 -5.63 -8.59
N ARG A 41 19.64 -5.13 -7.87
CA ARG A 41 18.51 -5.96 -7.41
C ARG A 41 17.39 -5.93 -8.45
N LEU A 42 16.93 -7.11 -8.85
CA LEU A 42 15.78 -7.31 -9.73
C LEU A 42 14.58 -7.76 -8.90
N LEU A 43 13.50 -6.99 -8.91
CA LEU A 43 12.24 -7.40 -8.29
C LEU A 43 11.43 -8.26 -9.27
N VAL A 44 11.31 -9.55 -8.97
CA VAL A 44 10.51 -10.50 -9.72
C VAL A 44 9.13 -10.57 -9.09
N LYS A 45 8.09 -10.30 -9.89
CA LYS A 45 6.69 -10.44 -9.48
C LYS A 45 6.16 -11.81 -9.88
N ALA A 46 5.12 -12.27 -9.17
CA ALA A 46 4.36 -13.43 -9.56
C ALA A 46 3.75 -13.24 -10.96
N GLU A 47 3.61 -14.33 -11.70
CA GLU A 47 2.85 -14.36 -12.95
C GLU A 47 1.34 -14.50 -12.69
N GLY A 48 0.53 -14.32 -13.74
CA GLY A 48 -0.94 -14.43 -13.64
C GLY A 48 -1.65 -13.14 -13.22
N LEU A 49 -2.90 -13.28 -12.81
CA LEU A 49 -3.76 -12.18 -12.36
C LEU A 49 -3.88 -12.21 -10.83
N GLU A 50 -3.57 -11.09 -10.18
CA GLU A 50 -3.69 -10.95 -8.73
C GLU A 50 -5.17 -10.98 -8.31
N GLN A 51 -5.49 -11.82 -7.31
CA GLN A 51 -6.81 -11.93 -6.72
C GLN A 51 -6.72 -11.67 -5.21
N THR A 52 -7.63 -10.84 -4.71
CA THR A 52 -7.67 -10.43 -3.31
C THR A 52 -9.03 -10.79 -2.72
N TYR A 53 -9.01 -11.51 -1.59
CA TYR A 53 -10.18 -11.84 -0.80
C TYR A 53 -10.06 -11.20 0.58
N SER A 54 -11.15 -10.63 1.09
CA SER A 54 -11.17 -9.99 2.40
C SER A 54 -12.37 -10.47 3.22
N GLU A 55 -12.10 -10.78 4.48
CA GLU A 55 -13.11 -11.08 5.48
C GLU A 55 -12.93 -10.12 6.67
N THR A 56 -14.06 -9.66 7.22
CA THR A 56 -14.07 -8.70 8.33
C THR A 56 -14.97 -9.23 9.43
N VAL A 57 -14.45 -9.22 10.66
CA VAL A 57 -15.21 -9.60 11.86
C VAL A 57 -15.17 -8.46 12.87
N LEU A 58 -16.33 -8.16 13.46
CA LEU A 58 -16.48 -7.18 14.53
C LEU A 58 -16.37 -7.89 15.88
N LEU A 59 -15.38 -7.51 16.68
CA LEU A 59 -15.20 -8.00 18.05
C LEU A 59 -15.80 -6.99 19.05
N ASP A 60 -16.90 -7.36 19.70
CA ASP A 60 -17.56 -6.52 20.72
C ASP A 60 -17.36 -7.08 22.15
N LEU A 61 -16.46 -6.45 22.90
CA LEU A 61 -16.13 -6.81 24.27
C LEU A 61 -17.12 -6.24 25.32
N SER A 62 -18.13 -5.47 24.91
CA SER A 62 -19.05 -4.80 25.85
C SER A 62 -19.83 -5.77 26.75
N LYS A 63 -20.01 -7.02 26.30
CA LYS A 63 -20.78 -8.05 27.00
C LYS A 63 -19.96 -9.29 27.38
N ARG A 64 -18.67 -9.34 27.03
CA ARG A 64 -17.83 -10.54 27.15
C ARG A 64 -16.41 -10.16 27.57
N THR A 65 -15.86 -10.87 28.54
CA THR A 65 -14.50 -10.64 29.06
C THR A 65 -13.41 -11.29 28.20
N ASN A 66 -13.73 -12.38 27.50
CA ASN A 66 -12.85 -13.04 26.54
C ASN A 66 -13.64 -13.39 25.27
N LEU A 67 -13.08 -13.04 24.12
CA LEU A 67 -13.60 -13.35 22.78
C LEU A 67 -12.50 -14.02 21.96
N MET A 68 -12.84 -15.11 21.30
CA MET A 68 -11.99 -15.79 20.33
C MET A 68 -12.85 -16.05 19.09
N GLU A 69 -12.40 -15.54 17.95
CA GLU A 69 -13.01 -15.79 16.64
C GLU A 69 -11.93 -16.42 15.76
N ILE A 70 -12.30 -17.44 14.99
CA ILE A 70 -11.39 -18.18 14.12
C ILE A 70 -11.76 -17.86 12.68
N LEU A 71 -10.85 -17.20 11.97
CA LEU A 71 -10.97 -16.92 10.54
C LEU A 71 -10.27 -18.03 9.76
N ASN A 72 -11.04 -18.79 8.99
CA ASN A 72 -10.51 -19.83 8.11
C ASN A 72 -10.49 -19.28 6.69
N PHE A 73 -9.32 -19.24 6.07
CA PHE A 73 -9.18 -18.87 4.67
C PHE A 73 -8.34 -19.93 3.95
N ASN A 74 -8.68 -20.20 2.70
CA ASN A 74 -7.95 -21.12 1.84
C ASN A 74 -7.55 -20.40 0.57
N PHE A 75 -6.36 -20.69 0.07
CA PHE A 75 -5.95 -20.26 -1.27
C PHE A 75 -6.63 -21.13 -2.33
N PRO A 76 -6.95 -20.58 -3.51
CA PRO A 76 -7.49 -21.37 -4.60
C PRO A 76 -6.42 -22.33 -5.13
N SER A 77 -6.86 -23.40 -5.83
CA SER A 77 -5.98 -24.48 -6.28
C SER A 77 -5.00 -24.09 -7.38
N ASP A 78 -5.26 -23.00 -8.08
CA ASP A 78 -4.51 -22.47 -9.23
C ASP A 78 -3.50 -21.38 -8.83
N ILE A 79 -2.99 -21.44 -7.59
CA ILE A 79 -2.05 -20.44 -7.10
C ILE A 79 -0.64 -20.59 -7.68
N VAL A 80 0.00 -19.46 -7.95
CA VAL A 80 1.42 -19.41 -8.33
C VAL A 80 2.26 -19.55 -7.06
N PRO A 81 3.17 -20.54 -6.96
CA PRO A 81 3.96 -20.74 -5.76
C PRO A 81 4.78 -19.49 -5.37
N GLY A 82 4.61 -19.02 -4.14
CA GLY A 82 5.27 -17.83 -3.61
C GLY A 82 4.52 -16.52 -3.86
N SER A 83 3.34 -16.55 -4.48
CA SER A 83 2.45 -15.39 -4.60
C SER A 83 1.51 -15.23 -3.40
N GLU A 84 1.45 -16.22 -2.51
CA GLU A 84 0.58 -16.23 -1.36
C GLU A 84 0.90 -15.09 -0.40
N ARG A 85 -0.12 -14.30 -0.05
CA ARG A 85 0.02 -13.26 0.96
C ARG A 85 -1.22 -13.19 1.83
N VAL A 86 -0.99 -13.10 3.14
CA VAL A 86 -2.03 -12.91 4.14
C VAL A 86 -1.68 -11.66 4.93
N GLN A 87 -2.67 -10.78 5.10
CA GLN A 87 -2.54 -9.59 5.93
C GLN A 87 -3.71 -9.53 6.89
N VAL A 88 -3.41 -9.37 8.18
CA VAL A 88 -4.40 -9.17 9.23
C VAL A 88 -4.25 -7.75 9.75
N THR A 89 -5.35 -7.01 9.77
CA THR A 89 -5.43 -5.65 10.30
C THR A 89 -6.50 -5.63 11.39
N VAL A 90 -6.13 -5.12 12.57
CA VAL A 90 -7.06 -4.94 13.69
C VAL A 90 -7.19 -3.45 13.94
N THR A 91 -8.42 -2.95 13.94
CA THR A 91 -8.69 -1.57 14.37
C THR A 91 -9.79 -1.48 15.40
N GLY A 92 -9.67 -0.52 16.33
CA GLY A 92 -10.65 -0.20 17.35
C GLY A 92 -11.80 0.69 16.88
N ASP A 93 -11.87 1.05 15.59
CA ASP A 93 -12.92 1.89 15.02
C ASP A 93 -13.52 1.25 13.77
N LYS A 94 -14.86 1.23 13.70
CA LYS A 94 -15.65 0.71 12.58
C LYS A 94 -15.38 1.45 11.27
N LEU A 95 -15.02 2.73 11.33
CA LEU A 95 -14.74 3.53 10.14
C LEU A 95 -13.24 3.57 9.82
N SER A 96 -12.37 2.88 10.57
CA SER A 96 -10.92 3.00 10.38
C SER A 96 -10.44 2.73 8.96
N SER A 97 -11.03 1.75 8.26
CA SER A 97 -10.68 1.46 6.86
C SER A 97 -11.06 2.59 5.91
N SER A 98 -12.05 3.40 6.28
CA SER A 98 -12.53 4.58 5.54
C SER A 98 -11.88 5.88 6.03
N ILE A 99 -11.31 5.90 7.24
CA ILE A 99 -10.64 7.06 7.82
C ILE A 99 -9.38 7.43 7.04
N SER A 100 -8.65 6.43 6.52
CA SER A 100 -7.50 6.66 5.64
C SER A 100 -7.98 7.30 4.33
N GLY A 101 -8.11 8.63 4.32
CA GLY A 101 -8.64 9.39 3.20
C GLY A 101 -9.78 10.36 3.55
N LEU A 102 -10.31 10.38 4.79
CA LEU A 102 -11.33 11.37 5.20
C LEU A 102 -10.89 12.81 4.94
N GLU A 103 -9.58 13.09 5.06
CA GLU A 103 -9.02 14.41 4.77
C GLU A 103 -9.23 14.85 3.31
N SER A 104 -9.32 13.90 2.38
CA SER A 104 -9.58 14.16 0.96
C SER A 104 -11.04 14.51 0.66
N LEU A 105 -11.96 14.20 1.59
CA LEU A 105 -13.38 14.53 1.47
C LEU A 105 -13.67 15.97 1.90
N VAL A 106 -12.74 16.63 2.61
CA VAL A 106 -12.88 18.03 2.99
C VAL A 106 -12.69 18.93 1.79
N LYS A 107 -13.76 19.65 1.43
CA LYS A 107 -13.78 20.53 0.25
C LYS A 107 -14.28 21.92 0.64
N MET A 108 -13.73 22.93 -0.03
CA MET A 108 -14.26 24.29 0.07
C MET A 108 -15.67 24.31 -0.55
N PRO A 109 -16.70 24.82 0.15
CA PRO A 109 -18.03 24.98 -0.41
C PRO A 109 -18.09 26.02 -1.53
N TYR A 110 -18.86 25.74 -2.58
CA TYR A 110 -19.08 26.66 -3.70
C TYR A 110 -20.37 26.30 -4.45
N GLY A 111 -20.84 27.21 -5.31
CA GLY A 111 -21.99 27.00 -6.20
C GLY A 111 -23.34 27.45 -5.62
N CYS A 112 -24.43 26.96 -6.23
CA CYS A 112 -25.79 27.22 -5.74
C CYS A 112 -26.06 26.51 -4.41
N GLY A 113 -27.11 26.89 -3.67
CA GLY A 113 -27.37 26.41 -2.31
C GLY A 113 -27.26 24.88 -2.11
N GLU A 114 -27.76 24.09 -3.06
CA GLU A 114 -27.64 22.62 -3.01
C GLU A 114 -26.19 22.13 -3.17
N GLN A 115 -25.46 22.68 -4.13
CA GLN A 115 -24.04 22.35 -4.37
C GLN A 115 -23.15 22.81 -3.21
N ASN A 116 -23.47 23.96 -2.62
CA ASN A 116 -22.83 24.47 -1.43
C ASN A 116 -23.00 23.50 -0.25
N MET A 117 -24.24 23.03 -0.02
CA MET A 117 -24.53 22.09 1.07
C MET A 117 -23.89 20.72 0.86
N ILE A 118 -23.76 20.24 -0.38
CA ILE A 118 -23.06 18.99 -0.72
C ILE A 118 -21.60 19.01 -0.25
N ASN A 119 -20.93 20.17 -0.31
CA ASN A 119 -19.54 20.31 0.13
C ASN A 119 -19.42 20.75 1.60
N PHE A 120 -20.41 21.48 2.13
CA PHE A 120 -20.40 22.01 3.50
C PHE A 120 -20.78 20.97 4.56
N ALA A 121 -21.86 20.22 4.36
CA ALA A 121 -22.32 19.25 5.35
C ALA A 121 -21.28 18.16 5.68
N PRO A 122 -20.56 17.56 4.71
CA PRO A 122 -19.51 16.60 5.01
C PRO A 122 -18.39 17.15 5.89
N ASN A 123 -17.97 18.41 5.70
CA ASN A 123 -16.93 19.05 6.51
C ASN A 123 -17.28 19.03 8.00
N ILE A 124 -18.55 19.29 8.34
CA ILE A 124 -19.06 19.27 9.73
C ILE A 124 -19.02 17.86 10.31
N TYR A 125 -19.55 16.87 9.60
CA TYR A 125 -19.61 15.49 10.11
C TYR A 125 -18.22 14.87 10.27
N ILE A 126 -17.29 15.18 9.37
CA ILE A 126 -15.89 14.75 9.48
C ILE A 126 -15.23 15.38 10.72
N LEU A 127 -15.44 16.68 10.95
CA LEU A 127 -14.91 17.38 12.12
C LEU A 127 -15.47 16.82 13.43
N ASP A 128 -16.79 16.62 13.50
CA ASP A 128 -17.47 16.05 14.68
C ASP A 128 -16.97 14.63 14.99
N TYR A 129 -16.85 13.79 13.96
CA TYR A 129 -16.37 12.43 14.10
C TYR A 129 -14.92 12.37 14.59
N LEU A 130 -13.99 13.12 13.98
CA LEU A 130 -12.59 13.15 14.40
C LEU A 130 -12.40 13.77 15.80
N SER A 131 -13.25 14.75 16.15
CA SER A 131 -13.26 15.32 17.50
C SER A 131 -13.70 14.29 18.56
N LYS A 132 -14.66 13.42 18.24
CA LYS A 132 -15.16 12.38 19.15
C LYS A 132 -14.23 11.17 19.26
N THR A 133 -13.55 10.82 18.18
CA THR A 133 -12.61 9.68 18.15
C THR A 133 -11.22 10.01 18.68
N GLY A 134 -10.93 11.29 18.94
CA GLY A 134 -9.62 11.75 19.46
C GLY A 134 -8.51 11.80 18.41
N ASN A 135 -8.82 11.55 17.13
CA ASN A 135 -7.87 11.54 16.02
C ASN A 135 -7.72 12.91 15.32
N LEU A 136 -8.20 13.98 15.94
CA LEU A 136 -8.21 15.33 15.35
C LEU A 136 -6.82 15.99 15.42
N GLN A 137 -6.15 16.12 14.28
CA GLN A 137 -4.94 16.93 14.17
C GLN A 137 -5.26 18.43 14.17
N THR A 138 -4.48 19.24 14.89
CA THR A 138 -4.70 20.70 15.00
C THR A 138 -4.68 21.39 13.63
N GLN A 139 -3.76 21.00 12.74
CA GLN A 139 -3.66 21.56 11.38
C GLN A 139 -4.88 21.23 10.51
N PHE A 140 -5.44 20.03 10.68
CA PHE A 140 -6.63 19.61 9.97
C PHE A 140 -7.86 20.39 10.46
N LYS A 141 -7.99 20.58 11.77
CA LYS A 141 -9.05 21.39 12.38
C LYS A 141 -9.09 22.80 11.81
N SER A 142 -7.94 23.50 11.78
CA SER A 142 -7.89 24.88 11.27
C SER A 142 -8.26 24.96 9.79
N LYS A 143 -7.84 23.97 8.98
CA LYS A 143 -8.22 23.88 7.57
C LYS A 143 -9.73 23.71 7.39
N VAL A 144 -10.36 22.77 8.11
CA VAL A 144 -11.81 22.55 8.02
C VAL A 144 -12.58 23.79 8.46
N VAL A 145 -12.18 24.42 9.57
CA VAL A 145 -12.80 25.66 10.05
C VAL A 145 -12.67 26.80 9.04
N SER A 146 -11.60 26.86 8.24
CA SER A 146 -11.46 27.86 7.17
C SER A 146 -12.42 27.67 5.99
N TYR A 147 -13.02 26.49 5.85
CA TYR A 147 -14.00 26.16 4.81
C TYR A 147 -15.46 26.23 5.32
N MET A 148 -15.65 26.59 6.58
CA MET A 148 -16.97 26.78 7.21
C MET A 148 -17.29 28.27 7.31
#